data_AF-A0A0F9JAX8-F1
#
_entry.id   AF-A0A0F9JAX8-F1
#
_cell.length_a   1.000
_cell.length_b   1.000
_cell.length_c   1.000
_cell.angle_alpha   90.00
_cell.angle_beta   90.00
_cell.angle_gamma   90.00
#
_symmetry.space_group_name_H-M   'P 1'
#
loop_
_entity.id
_entity.type
_entity.pdbx_description
1 polymer ?
#
loop_
_entity_poly.entity_id
_entity_poly.type
_entity_poly.pdbx_seq_one_letter_code
_entity_poly.pdbx_strand_id
1 'polypeptide(L)'
;MTLITGPKLDEVAEVVRQWYLNMRGRLIEALEEGYPYGSSIESPQEQLDTFFSMTPADWEELAARLQLRYRGEPDAPERVRADIQEYISRMTRLAYGGKA
;
A
#
# COMPACT_ATOMS: atom_id res chain seq x y z
N MET A 1 -9.95 41.61 -7.19
CA MET A 1 -9.75 40.19 -6.86
C MET A 1 -10.03 39.38 -8.11
N THR A 2 -9.02 38.68 -8.63
CA THR A 2 -9.19 37.83 -9.81
C THR A 2 -9.94 36.57 -9.39
N LEU A 3 -11.19 36.44 -9.83
CA LEU A 3 -11.95 35.21 -9.67
C LEU A 3 -11.29 34.14 -10.56
N ILE A 4 -10.59 33.19 -9.95
CA ILE A 4 -10.12 32.00 -10.64
C ILE A 4 -11.37 31.16 -10.94
N THR A 5 -11.71 30.97 -12.21
CA THR A 5 -12.89 30.21 -12.63
C THR A 5 -12.53 28.84 -13.19
N GLY A 6 -13.49 27.90 -13.07
CA GLY A 6 -13.54 26.52 -13.54
C GLY A 6 -12.22 25.90 -14.03
N PRO A 7 -11.83 26.07 -15.31
CA PRO A 7 -10.67 25.38 -15.89
C PRO A 7 -9.35 25.63 -15.14
N LYS A 8 -9.13 26.85 -14.64
CA LYS A 8 -7.93 27.17 -13.85
C LYS A 8 -7.97 26.59 -12.44
N LEU A 9 -9.17 26.42 -11.87
CA LEU A 9 -9.32 25.73 -10.59
C LEU A 9 -9.05 24.23 -10.75
N ASP A 10 -9.45 23.64 -11.87
CA ASP A 10 -9.18 22.23 -12.18
C ASP A 10 -7.68 21.98 -12.37
N GLU A 11 -6.97 22.87 -13.07
CA GLU A 11 -5.50 22.83 -13.19
C GLU A 11 -4.81 22.92 -11.82
N VAL A 12 -5.23 23.87 -10.97
CA VAL A 12 -4.69 24.02 -9.61
C VAL A 12 -5.00 22.79 -8.77
N ALA A 13 -6.21 22.24 -8.87
CA ALA A 13 -6.61 21.04 -8.15
C ALA A 13 -5.75 19.84 -8.56
N GLU A 14 -5.47 19.67 -9.85
CA GLU A 14 -4.61 18.60 -10.34
C GLU A 14 -3.16 18.76 -9.85
N VAL A 15 -2.60 19.97 -9.90
CA VAL A 15 -1.25 20.24 -9.38
C VAL A 15 -1.17 19.93 -7.88
N VAL A 16 -2.16 20.37 -7.09
CA VAL A 16 -2.20 20.09 -5.66
C VAL A 16 -2.39 18.59 -5.37
N ARG A 17 -3.22 17.90 -6.16
CA ARG A 17 -3.41 16.44 -6.06
C ARG A 17 -2.10 15.71 -6.31
N GLN A 18 -1.40 16.03 -7.39
CA GLN A 18 -0.12 15.42 -7.74
C GLN A 18 0.94 15.69 -6.67
N TRP A 19 1.03 16.93 -6.18
CA TRP A 19 1.92 17.28 -5.07
C TRP A 19 1.63 16.46 -3.81
N TYR A 20 0.35 16.34 -3.43
CA TYR A 20 -0.07 15.56 -2.27
C TYR A 20 0.32 14.08 -2.40
N LEU A 21 0.00 13.46 -3.54
CA LEU A 21 0.32 12.05 -3.78
C LEU A 21 1.82 11.80 -3.77
N ASN A 22 2.61 12.66 -4.43
CA ASN A 22 4.06 12.57 -4.44
C ASN A 22 4.65 12.69 -3.04
N MET A 23 4.25 13.72 -2.29
CA MET A 23 4.76 13.96 -0.94
C MET A 23 4.41 12.80 -0.01
N ARG A 24 3.18 12.31 -0.11
CA ARG A 24 2.72 11.18 0.71
C ARG A 24 3.49 9.90 0.39
N GLY A 25 3.71 9.59 -0.89
CA GLY A 25 4.53 8.44 -1.30
C GLY A 25 5.94 8.52 -0.73
N ARG A 26 6.61 9.67 -0.85
CA ARG A 26 7.94 9.90 -0.28
C ARG A 26 7.98 9.78 1.24
N LEU A 27 6.93 10.22 1.94
CA LEU A 27 6.83 10.07 3.39
C LEU A 27 6.65 8.61 3.79
N ILE A 28 5.83 7.85 3.06
CA ILE A 28 5.67 6.40 3.28
C ILE A 28 7.02 5.71 3.10
N GLU A 29 7.71 5.94 1.98
CA GLU A 29 9.03 5.37 1.70
C GLU A 29 10.06 5.74 2.77
N ALA A 30 10.05 7.00 3.25
CA ALA A 30 10.96 7.46 4.29
C ALA A 30 10.70 6.81 5.66
N LEU A 31 9.47 6.37 5.91
CA LEU A 31 9.07 5.67 7.13
C LEU A 31 9.19 4.14 7.01
N GLU A 32 9.49 3.64 5.81
CA GLU A 32 9.77 2.22 5.56
C GLU A 32 11.21 1.87 5.96
N GLU A 33 11.43 1.63 7.25
CA GLU A 33 12.73 1.22 7.79
C GLU A 33 12.93 -0.30 7.68
N GLY A 34 12.99 -0.81 6.45
CA GLY A 34 13.18 -2.24 6.16
C GLY A 34 11.91 -3.11 6.27
N TYR A 35 10.78 -2.52 6.67
CA TYR A 35 9.45 -3.13 6.70
C TYR A 35 8.40 -2.15 6.15
N PRO A 36 7.30 -2.64 5.55
CA PRO A 36 6.23 -1.79 5.06
C PRO A 36 5.68 -0.86 6.14
N TYR A 37 5.38 0.38 5.78
CA TYR A 37 4.83 1.36 6.71
C TYR A 37 3.52 0.85 7.32
N GLY A 38 3.43 0.88 8.65
CA GLY A 38 2.27 0.39 9.40
C GLY A 38 2.24 -1.12 9.65
N SER A 39 3.32 -1.84 9.32
CA SER A 39 3.52 -3.24 9.70
C SER A 39 4.35 -3.39 10.98
N SER A 40 4.17 -4.52 11.67
CA SER A 40 5.02 -4.99 12.78
C SER A 40 6.27 -5.70 12.26
N ILE A 41 7.38 -5.54 12.97
CA ILE A 41 8.56 -6.39 12.76
C ILE A 41 8.23 -7.79 13.28
N GLU A 42 8.20 -8.76 12.39
CA GLU A 42 7.92 -10.16 12.70
C GLU A 42 9.07 -11.04 12.21
N SER A 43 9.41 -12.06 13.01
CA SER A 43 10.32 -13.12 12.59
C SER A 43 9.70 -13.91 11.41
N PRO A 44 10.54 -14.63 10.63
CA PRO A 44 10.03 -15.47 9.55
C PRO A 44 8.94 -16.46 9.97
N GLN A 45 9.05 -17.05 11.16
CA GLN A 45 8.05 -18.01 11.66
C GLN A 45 6.74 -17.30 12.03
N GLU A 46 6.81 -16.16 12.71
CA GLU A 46 5.62 -15.37 13.06
C GLU A 46 4.88 -14.89 11.82
N GLN A 47 5.59 -14.47 10.77
CA GLN A 47 4.97 -14.09 9.49
C GLN A 47 4.20 -15.26 8.86
N LEU A 48 4.75 -16.48 8.91
CA LEU A 48 4.09 -17.68 8.42
C LEU A 48 2.89 -18.06 9.27
N ASP A 49 3.03 -18.03 10.60
CA ASP A 49 1.95 -18.35 11.52
C ASP A 49 0.77 -17.38 11.33
N THR A 50 1.06 -16.08 11.25
CA THR A 50 0.07 -15.05 10.90
C THR A 50 -0.58 -15.37 9.55
N PHE A 51 0.22 -15.57 8.49
CA PHE A 51 -0.30 -15.86 7.14
C PHE A 51 -1.22 -17.08 7.09
N PHE A 52 -0.84 -18.19 7.72
CA PHE A 52 -1.66 -19.41 7.74
C PHE A 52 -2.90 -19.31 8.64
N SER A 53 -2.89 -18.38 9.60
CA SER A 53 -4.02 -18.14 10.51
C SER A 53 -5.01 -17.09 9.99
N MET A 54 -4.67 -16.34 8.92
CA MET A 54 -5.54 -15.28 8.38
C MET A 54 -6.89 -15.83 7.94
N THR A 55 -7.94 -15.27 8.53
CA THR A 55 -9.33 -15.48 8.15
C THR A 55 -9.70 -14.58 6.96
N PRO A 56 -10.84 -14.81 6.28
CA PRO A 56 -11.33 -13.90 5.25
C PRO A 56 -11.46 -12.45 5.72
N ALA A 57 -11.83 -12.21 6.99
CA ALA A 57 -11.94 -10.87 7.55
C ALA A 57 -10.56 -10.18 7.67
N ASP A 58 -9.52 -10.93 8.02
CA ASP A 58 -8.15 -10.39 8.10
C ASP A 58 -7.63 -9.99 6.70
N TRP A 59 -7.99 -10.76 5.67
CA TRP A 59 -7.70 -10.42 4.28
C TRP A 59 -8.42 -9.15 3.81
N GLU A 60 -9.68 -8.98 4.21
CA GLU A 60 -10.44 -7.76 3.94
C GLU A 60 -9.82 -6.55 4.64
N GLU A 61 -9.38 -6.71 5.90
CA GLU A 61 -8.70 -5.64 6.63
C GLU A 61 -7.37 -5.27 5.99
N LEU A 62 -6.55 -6.26 5.60
CA LEU A 62 -5.31 -6.01 4.86
C LEU A 62 -5.58 -5.24 3.56
N ALA A 63 -6.57 -5.67 2.79
CA ALA A 63 -6.96 -4.99 1.56
C ALA A 63 -7.43 -3.54 1.83
N ALA A 64 -8.18 -3.30 2.90
CA ALA A 64 -8.62 -1.97 3.29
C ALA A 64 -7.43 -1.07 3.67
N ARG A 65 -6.44 -1.58 4.41
CA ARG A 65 -5.21 -0.85 4.73
C ARG A 65 -4.42 -0.50 3.46
N LEU A 66 -4.31 -1.42 2.51
CA LEU A 66 -3.66 -1.17 1.22
C LEU A 66 -4.45 -0.17 0.36
N GLN A 67 -5.78 -0.20 0.38
CA GLN A 67 -6.61 0.82 -0.28
C GLN A 67 -6.37 2.21 0.32
N LEU A 68 -6.23 2.30 1.65
CA LEU A 68 -5.85 3.55 2.31
C LEU A 68 -4.42 3.96 1.91
N ARG A 69 -3.50 3.01 1.76
CA ARG A 69 -2.13 3.25 1.26
C ARG A 69 -2.15 3.86 -0.14
N TYR A 70 -3.02 3.45 -1.05
CA TYR A 70 -3.06 3.98 -2.43
C TYR A 70 -4.18 5.00 -2.67
N ARG A 71 -4.78 5.56 -1.61
CA ARG A 71 -5.92 6.46 -1.75
C ARG A 71 -5.61 7.67 -2.63
N GLY A 72 -6.43 7.85 -3.67
CA GLY A 72 -6.33 8.97 -4.60
C GLY A 72 -5.42 8.71 -5.81
N GLU A 73 -4.73 7.56 -5.84
CA GLU A 73 -4.03 7.08 -7.04
C GLU A 73 -5.05 6.51 -8.05
N PRO A 74 -4.88 6.79 -9.35
CA PRO A 74 -5.80 6.32 -10.39
C PRO A 74 -5.77 4.80 -10.59
N ASP A 75 -4.65 4.15 -10.23
CA ASP A 75 -4.36 2.72 -10.32
C ASP A 75 -4.37 2.02 -8.95
N ALA A 76 -5.04 2.63 -7.96
CA ALA A 76 -5.09 2.09 -6.60
C ALA A 76 -5.60 0.62 -6.54
N PRO A 77 -6.68 0.22 -7.24
CA PRO A 77 -7.15 -1.16 -7.22
C PRO A 77 -6.11 -2.16 -7.75
N GLU A 78 -5.39 -1.79 -8.80
CA GLU A 78 -4.34 -2.61 -9.41
C GLU A 78 -3.15 -2.78 -8.46
N ARG A 79 -2.73 -1.70 -7.79
CA ARG A 79 -1.65 -1.73 -6.80
C ARG A 79 -1.99 -2.58 -5.59
N VAL A 80 -3.21 -2.46 -5.06
CA VAL A 80 -3.67 -3.32 -3.95
C VAL A 80 -3.59 -4.80 -4.34
N ARG A 81 -4.03 -5.15 -5.56
CA ARG A 81 -3.95 -6.54 -6.05
C ARG A 81 -2.49 -7.00 -6.18
N ALA A 82 -1.62 -6.15 -6.71
CA ALA A 82 -0.20 -6.46 -6.86
C ALA A 82 0.46 -6.73 -5.50
N ASP A 83 0.24 -5.87 -4.50
CA ASP A 83 0.79 -6.03 -3.15
C ASP A 83 0.30 -7.30 -2.47
N ILE A 84 -0.99 -7.64 -2.60
CA ILE A 84 -1.54 -8.88 -2.05
C ILE A 84 -0.88 -10.10 -2.72
N GLN A 85 -0.74 -10.08 -4.05
CA GLN A 85 -0.08 -11.16 -4.78
C GLN A 85 1.40 -11.30 -4.40
N GLU A 86 2.10 -10.20 -4.22
CA GLU A 86 3.49 -10.19 -3.76
C GLU A 86 3.59 -10.76 -2.35
N TYR A 87 2.72 -10.34 -1.43
CA TYR A 87 2.68 -10.86 -0.07
C TYR A 87 2.47 -12.37 -0.04
N ILE A 88 1.47 -12.88 -0.77
CA ILE A 88 1.20 -14.32 -0.90
C ILE A 88 2.41 -15.05 -1.49
N SER A 89 3.02 -14.49 -2.54
CA SER A 89 4.19 -15.08 -3.20
C SER A 89 5.40 -15.14 -2.26
N ARG A 90 5.61 -14.09 -1.48
CA ARG A 90 6.67 -14.00 -0.47
C ARG A 90 6.46 -15.04 0.63
N MET A 91 5.26 -15.16 1.17
CA MET A 91 4.92 -16.14 2.21
C MET A 91 5.04 -17.57 1.71
N THR A 92 4.58 -17.83 0.48
CA THR A 92 4.73 -19.15 -0.17
C THR A 92 6.21 -19.50 -0.35
N ARG A 93 7.04 -18.55 -0.81
CA ARG A 93 8.49 -18.76 -0.91
C ARG A 93 9.13 -18.99 0.46
N LEU A 94 8.68 -18.29 1.50
CA LEU A 94 9.19 -18.49 2.85
C LEU A 94 8.81 -19.86 3.41
N ALA A 95 7.58 -20.33 3.16
CA ALA A 95 7.08 -21.63 3.62
C ALA A 95 7.75 -22.81 2.92
N TYR A 96 8.00 -22.70 1.60
CA TYR A 96 8.43 -23.83 0.77
C TYR A 96 9.85 -23.69 0.19
N GLY A 97 10.43 -22.49 0.22
CA GLY A 97 11.73 -22.16 -0.38
C GLY A 97 12.96 -22.67 0.38
N GLY A 98 12.76 -23.41 1.48
CA GLY A 98 13.81 -24.18 2.15
C GLY A 98 14.16 -25.51 1.48
N LYS A 99 13.56 -25.84 0.31
CA LYS A 99 13.90 -27.02 -0.48
C LYS A 99 14.10 -26.65 -1.95
N ALA A 100 15.33 -26.31 -2.30
CA ALA A 100 15.94 -26.55 -3.60
C ALA A 100 17.38 -27.04 -3.36
#